data_AF-A0A9X1TPZ7-F1
#
_entry.id   AF-A0A9X1TPZ7-F1
#
_cell.length_a   1.000
_cell.length_b   1.000
_cell.length_c   1.000
_cell.angle_alpha   90.00
_cell.angle_beta   90.00
_cell.angle_gamma   90.00
#
_symmetry.space_group_name_H-M   'P 1'
#
loop_
_entity.id
_entity.type
_entity.pdbx_description
1 polymer ?
#
loop_
_entity_poly.entity_id
_entity_poly.type
_entity_poly.pdbx_seq_one_letter_code
_entity_poly.pdbx_strand_id
1 'polypeptide(L)'
;MSSAPVPLYDFVVVRGRGYRPEQVDAYIDALFRDRDAAWERAARLTVLAREMDDEARRLREVVAQLAPQTYEELGEGARRLFELVEEEAAAVREGARQETQRMLEEAQTYADELRDAAQSHADAVTAASEEWARQRLLAARAEAGETRIAARREVKEERGEVLGPLRQVRQQTAGLVARQAKEHAERLAQAEREAERRLAALEKSETERMARAEASLAEAEQELADARASAQRLQEEAAARAAELLEQARQRTERVARETERVLREHGEMWDEVRLQMDQMRNSLSTLERQAAME
;
A
#
# COMPACT_ATOMS: atom_id res chain seq x y z
N MET A 1 48.10 -38.81 -9.63
CA MET A 1 47.31 -38.33 -10.79
C MET A 1 46.91 -39.57 -11.57
N SER A 2 45.81 -40.24 -11.17
CA SER A 2 45.34 -41.44 -11.86
C SER A 2 44.56 -40.98 -13.07
N SER A 3 45.17 -41.09 -14.26
CA SER A 3 44.46 -40.86 -15.52
C SER A 3 43.37 -41.92 -15.59
N ALA A 4 42.11 -41.51 -15.49
CA ALA A 4 41.01 -42.40 -15.82
C ALA A 4 41.23 -42.88 -17.27
N PRO A 5 41.06 -44.17 -17.56
CA PRO A 5 41.18 -44.68 -18.91
C PRO A 5 40.21 -43.89 -19.80
N VAL A 6 40.73 -43.34 -20.89
CA VAL A 6 39.92 -42.65 -21.90
C VAL A 6 39.03 -43.71 -22.54
N PRO A 7 37.70 -43.55 -22.52
CA PRO A 7 36.80 -44.49 -23.16
C PRO A 7 37.19 -44.64 -24.63
N LEU A 8 37.34 -45.88 -25.11
CA LEU A 8 37.61 -46.16 -26.53
C LEU A 8 36.45 -45.73 -27.44
N TYR A 9 35.25 -45.60 -26.85
CA TYR A 9 34.00 -45.27 -27.52
C TYR A 9 33.34 -44.05 -26.87
N ASP A 10 32.72 -43.18 -27.67
CA ASP A 10 32.18 -41.87 -27.25
C ASP A 10 30.84 -41.99 -26.50
N PHE A 11 30.83 -42.76 -25.41
CA PHE A 11 29.71 -42.80 -24.48
C PHE A 11 29.84 -41.69 -23.45
N VAL A 12 28.75 -40.94 -23.28
CA VAL A 12 28.69 -39.86 -22.28
C VAL A 12 28.78 -40.48 -20.87
N VAL A 13 29.89 -40.23 -20.17
CA VAL A 13 30.08 -40.68 -18.79
C VAL A 13 29.39 -39.70 -17.85
N VAL A 14 28.30 -40.14 -17.22
CA VAL A 14 27.53 -39.33 -16.28
C VAL A 14 27.98 -39.61 -14.85
N ARG A 15 28.08 -38.56 -14.02
CA ARG A 15 28.42 -38.69 -12.59
C ARG A 15 27.25 -39.34 -11.85
N GLY A 16 27.35 -40.62 -11.49
CA GLY A 16 26.27 -41.35 -10.78
C GLY A 16 26.27 -42.87 -11.01
N ARG A 17 25.08 -43.48 -11.01
CA ARG A 17 24.88 -44.90 -11.37
C ARG A 17 24.84 -45.04 -12.89
N GLY A 18 25.94 -45.50 -13.48
CA GLY A 18 26.03 -45.93 -14.87
C GLY A 18 26.72 -47.30 -14.96
N TYR A 19 26.69 -47.91 -16.14
CA TYR A 19 27.50 -49.10 -16.40
C TYR A 19 28.98 -48.77 -16.23
N ARG A 20 29.77 -49.73 -15.76
CA ARG A 20 31.22 -49.54 -15.60
C ARG A 20 31.83 -49.41 -17.01
N PRO A 21 32.49 -48.29 -17.35
CA PRO A 21 33.02 -48.07 -18.70
C PRO A 21 33.90 -49.23 -19.17
N GLU A 22 34.78 -49.75 -18.30
CA GLU A 22 35.64 -50.90 -18.61
C GLU A 22 34.87 -52.18 -19.00
N GLN A 23 33.68 -52.40 -18.41
CA GLN A 23 32.84 -53.55 -18.76
C GLN A 23 32.14 -53.35 -20.10
N VAL A 24 31.74 -52.11 -20.40
CA VAL A 24 31.12 -51.74 -21.68
C VAL A 24 32.15 -51.87 -22.81
N ASP A 25 33.33 -51.31 -22.61
CA ASP A 25 34.43 -51.37 -23.59
C ASP A 25 34.82 -52.82 -23.87
N ALA A 26 35.02 -53.64 -22.83
CA ALA A 26 35.35 -55.06 -22.99
C ALA A 26 34.27 -55.85 -23.75
N TYR A 27 33.00 -55.51 -23.54
CA TYR A 27 31.87 -56.14 -24.23
C TYR A 27 31.81 -55.72 -25.71
N ILE A 28 31.99 -54.43 -26.00
CA ILE A 28 32.02 -53.92 -27.39
C ILE A 28 33.21 -54.48 -28.15
N ASP A 29 34.38 -54.59 -27.52
CA ASP A 29 35.57 -55.19 -28.11
C ASP A 29 35.37 -56.67 -28.44
N ALA A 30 34.58 -57.39 -27.63
CA ALA A 30 34.21 -58.77 -27.94
C ALA A 30 33.29 -58.83 -29.16
N LEU A 31 32.27 -57.96 -29.22
CA LEU A 31 31.36 -57.86 -30.37
C LEU A 31 32.09 -57.51 -31.67
N PHE A 32 33.05 -56.58 -31.64
CA PHE A 32 33.84 -56.24 -32.81
C PHE A 32 34.76 -57.38 -33.25
N ARG A 33 35.38 -58.10 -32.30
CA ARG A 33 36.15 -59.30 -32.65
C ARG A 33 35.27 -60.37 -33.30
N ASP A 34 34.07 -60.60 -32.79
CA ASP A 34 33.14 -61.58 -33.36
C ASP A 34 32.66 -61.15 -34.76
N ARG A 35 32.35 -59.86 -34.94
CA ARG A 35 32.01 -59.28 -36.24
C ARG A 35 33.15 -59.47 -37.23
N ASP A 36 34.36 -59.06 -36.86
CA ASP A 36 35.51 -59.10 -37.77
C ASP A 36 35.85 -60.57 -38.12
N ALA A 37 35.77 -61.49 -37.16
CA ALA A 37 35.93 -62.93 -37.42
C ALA A 37 34.83 -63.51 -38.32
N ALA A 38 33.59 -63.02 -38.22
CA ALA A 38 32.51 -63.40 -39.15
C ALA A 38 32.77 -62.85 -40.56
N TRP A 39 33.22 -61.60 -40.67
CA TRP A 39 33.59 -60.96 -41.95
C TRP A 39 34.76 -61.66 -42.63
N GLU A 40 35.80 -62.03 -41.89
CA GLU A 40 36.92 -62.81 -42.42
C GLU A 40 36.46 -64.16 -42.95
N ARG A 41 35.59 -64.87 -42.21
CA ARG A 41 35.03 -66.15 -42.66
C ARG A 41 34.21 -65.98 -43.93
N ALA A 42 33.36 -64.96 -44.01
CA ALA A 42 32.58 -64.65 -45.20
C ALA A 42 33.47 -64.35 -46.41
N ALA A 43 34.56 -63.58 -46.21
CA ALA A 43 35.53 -63.30 -47.26
C ALA A 43 36.23 -64.58 -47.74
N ARG A 44 36.70 -65.45 -46.83
CA ARG A 44 37.33 -66.73 -47.19
C ARG A 44 36.37 -67.64 -47.96
N LEU A 45 35.13 -67.75 -47.51
CA LEU A 45 34.11 -68.56 -48.20
C LEU A 45 33.78 -67.98 -49.58
N THR A 46 33.77 -66.66 -49.72
CA THR A 46 33.54 -66.00 -51.02
C THR A 46 34.68 -66.29 -52.00
N VAL A 47 35.94 -66.28 -51.53
CA VAL A 47 37.10 -66.65 -52.38
C VAL A 47 37.01 -68.13 -52.77
N LEU A 48 36.77 -69.02 -51.81
CA LEU A 48 36.63 -70.45 -52.08
C LEU A 48 35.50 -70.72 -53.09
N ALA A 49 34.35 -70.07 -52.95
CA ALA A 49 33.24 -70.20 -53.90
C ALA A 49 33.66 -69.80 -55.33
N ARG A 50 34.42 -68.70 -55.47
CA ARG A 50 34.96 -68.29 -56.78
C ARG A 50 35.97 -69.28 -57.35
N GLU A 51 36.86 -69.81 -56.53
CA GLU A 51 37.83 -70.83 -56.94
C GLU A 51 37.13 -72.10 -57.43
N MET A 52 36.08 -72.55 -56.70
CA MET A 52 35.26 -73.69 -57.11
C MET A 52 34.48 -73.42 -58.40
N ASP A 53 33.93 -72.23 -58.59
CA ASP A 53 33.24 -71.83 -59.82
C ASP A 53 34.18 -71.82 -61.04
N ASP A 54 35.40 -71.29 -60.86
CA ASP A 54 36.42 -71.25 -61.91
C ASP A 54 36.89 -72.67 -62.27
N GLU A 55 37.11 -73.53 -61.29
CA GLU A 55 37.46 -74.94 -61.53
C GLU A 55 36.33 -75.68 -62.24
N ALA A 56 35.09 -75.49 -61.80
CA ALA A 56 33.92 -76.06 -62.46
C ALA A 56 33.76 -75.54 -63.90
N ARG A 57 34.18 -74.30 -64.19
CA ARG A 57 34.19 -73.75 -65.56
C ARG A 57 35.29 -74.42 -66.39
N ARG A 58 36.51 -74.53 -65.87
CA ARG A 58 37.63 -75.24 -66.54
C ARG A 58 37.26 -76.68 -66.88
N LEU A 59 36.69 -77.42 -65.94
CA LEU A 59 36.26 -78.80 -66.17
C LEU A 59 35.17 -78.89 -67.26
N ARG A 60 34.22 -77.94 -67.28
CA ARG A 60 33.21 -77.86 -68.34
C ARG A 60 33.81 -77.60 -69.72
N GLU A 61 34.80 -76.71 -69.80
CA GLU A 61 35.52 -76.42 -71.06
C GLU A 61 36.29 -77.65 -71.56
N VAL A 62 36.99 -78.36 -70.68
CA VAL A 62 37.68 -79.63 -71.01
C VAL A 62 36.69 -80.66 -71.54
N VAL A 63 35.54 -80.82 -70.87
CA VAL A 63 34.49 -81.74 -71.32
C VAL A 63 33.90 -81.32 -72.66
N ALA A 64 33.71 -80.03 -72.91
CA ALA A 64 33.17 -79.51 -74.17
C ALA A 64 34.12 -79.70 -75.37
N GLN A 65 35.43 -79.83 -75.13
CA GLN A 65 36.43 -80.11 -76.18
C GLN A 65 36.49 -81.60 -76.57
N LEU A 66 35.90 -82.49 -75.77
CA LEU A 66 35.78 -83.90 -76.12
C LEU A 66 34.74 -84.06 -77.23
N ALA A 67 35.08 -84.82 -78.28
CA ALA A 67 34.11 -85.16 -79.32
C ALA A 67 32.91 -85.89 -78.70
N PRO A 68 31.67 -85.65 -79.18
CA PRO A 68 30.49 -86.36 -78.68
C PRO A 68 30.69 -87.87 -78.83
N GLN A 69 30.85 -88.58 -77.71
CA GLN A 69 31.03 -90.02 -77.72
C GLN A 69 29.66 -90.68 -77.75
N THR A 70 29.15 -90.95 -78.95
CA THR A 70 27.83 -91.59 -79.12
C THR A 70 27.90 -93.12 -78.94
N TYR A 71 29.11 -93.68 -78.91
CA TYR A 71 29.41 -95.12 -78.75
C TYR A 71 28.60 -96.04 -79.69
N GLU A 72 28.08 -95.52 -80.81
CA GLU A 72 27.23 -96.25 -81.75
C GLU A 72 27.97 -97.43 -82.41
N GLU A 73 29.28 -97.32 -82.57
CA GLU A 73 30.16 -98.34 -83.16
C GLU A 73 30.40 -99.56 -82.23
N LEU A 74 30.05 -99.45 -80.93
CA LEU A 74 30.25 -100.51 -79.92
C LEU A 74 28.99 -101.38 -79.68
N GLY A 75 27.90 -101.12 -80.42
CA GLY A 75 26.67 -101.91 -80.40
C GLY A 75 25.61 -101.43 -79.40
N GLU A 76 24.40 -101.99 -79.51
CA GLU A 76 23.20 -101.57 -78.78
C GLU A 76 23.33 -101.59 -77.25
N GLY A 77 24.13 -102.52 -76.71
CA GLY A 77 24.40 -102.61 -75.27
C GLY A 77 25.21 -101.41 -74.74
N ALA A 78 26.19 -100.93 -75.50
CA ALA A 78 27.00 -99.77 -75.13
C ALA A 78 26.18 -98.47 -75.18
N ARG A 79 25.30 -98.34 -76.18
CA ARG A 79 24.37 -97.20 -76.30
C ARG A 79 23.41 -97.11 -75.12
N ARG A 80 22.76 -98.21 -74.73
CA ARG A 80 21.85 -98.24 -73.56
C ARG A 80 22.57 -97.87 -72.26
N LEU A 81 23.82 -98.32 -72.10
CA LEU A 81 24.63 -97.98 -70.94
C LEU A 81 25.01 -96.49 -70.93
N PHE A 82 25.32 -95.91 -72.09
CA PHE A 82 25.58 -94.48 -72.22
C PHE A 82 24.34 -93.64 -71.88
N GLU A 83 23.16 -93.99 -72.42
CA GLU A 83 21.88 -93.33 -72.11
C GLU A 83 21.58 -93.37 -70.60
N LEU A 84 21.78 -94.52 -69.95
CA LEU A 84 21.61 -94.66 -68.49
C LEU A 84 22.59 -93.77 -67.70
N VAL A 85 23.84 -93.64 -68.16
CA VAL A 85 24.84 -92.77 -67.51
C VAL A 85 24.47 -91.29 -67.69
N GLU A 86 23.91 -90.88 -68.83
CA GLU A 86 23.42 -89.50 -69.02
C GLU A 86 22.21 -89.19 -68.13
N GLU A 87 21.28 -90.13 -67.98
CA GLU A 87 20.15 -90.03 -67.07
C GLU A 87 20.62 -89.91 -65.62
N GLU A 88 21.56 -90.76 -65.18
CA GLU A 88 22.13 -90.70 -63.84
C GLU A 88 22.90 -89.39 -63.61
N ALA A 89 23.68 -88.93 -64.59
CA ALA A 89 24.39 -87.64 -64.51
C ALA A 89 23.42 -86.44 -64.45
N ALA A 90 22.28 -86.51 -65.14
CA ALA A 90 21.23 -85.50 -65.01
C ALA A 90 20.57 -85.54 -63.63
N ALA A 91 20.25 -86.73 -63.11
CA ALA A 91 19.68 -86.92 -61.78
C ALA A 91 20.62 -86.41 -60.67
N VAL A 92 21.91 -86.71 -60.75
CA VAL A 92 22.92 -86.21 -59.80
C VAL A 92 23.03 -84.69 -59.84
N ARG A 93 23.04 -84.07 -61.03
CA ARG A 93 23.10 -82.59 -61.15
C ARG A 93 21.86 -81.92 -60.59
N GLU A 94 20.69 -82.48 -60.85
CA GLU A 94 19.43 -81.94 -60.35
C GLU A 94 19.31 -82.11 -58.83
N GLY A 95 19.69 -83.28 -58.30
CA GLY A 95 19.78 -83.51 -56.86
C GLY A 95 20.74 -82.55 -56.17
N ALA A 96 21.92 -82.29 -56.76
CA ALA A 96 22.87 -81.32 -56.22
C ALA A 96 22.32 -79.88 -56.21
N ARG A 97 21.56 -79.48 -57.25
CA ARG A 97 20.90 -78.16 -57.29
C ARG A 97 19.83 -78.02 -56.21
N GLN A 98 18.98 -79.04 -56.07
CA GLN A 98 17.92 -79.05 -55.06
C GLN A 98 18.49 -79.01 -53.64
N GLU A 99 19.56 -79.77 -53.38
CA GLU A 99 20.25 -79.77 -52.10
C GLU A 99 20.90 -78.40 -51.80
N THR A 100 21.54 -77.79 -52.80
CA THR A 100 22.13 -76.44 -52.66
C THR A 100 21.05 -75.40 -52.38
N GLN A 101 19.91 -75.47 -53.07
CA GLN A 101 18.79 -74.58 -52.83
C GLN A 101 18.23 -74.75 -51.42
N ARG A 102 18.05 -75.99 -50.95
CA ARG A 102 17.61 -76.28 -49.58
C ARG A 102 18.58 -75.69 -48.55
N MET A 103 19.88 -75.90 -48.72
CA MET A 103 20.90 -75.34 -47.81
C MET A 103 20.88 -73.81 -47.79
N LEU A 104 20.64 -73.15 -48.93
CA LEU A 104 20.54 -71.69 -49.01
C LEU A 104 19.28 -71.18 -48.30
N GLU A 105 18.14 -71.82 -48.50
CA GLU A 105 16.88 -71.49 -47.83
C GLU A 105 17.01 -71.67 -46.31
N GLU A 106 17.56 -72.79 -45.84
CA GLU A 106 17.84 -73.04 -44.42
C GLU A 106 18.78 -71.98 -43.81
N ALA A 107 19.86 -71.62 -44.52
CA ALA A 107 20.80 -70.59 -44.08
C ALA A 107 20.15 -69.19 -44.04
N GLN A 108 19.27 -68.86 -44.99
CA GLN A 108 18.52 -67.60 -45.01
C GLN A 108 17.53 -67.53 -43.84
N THR A 109 16.74 -68.57 -43.62
CA THR A 109 15.82 -68.64 -42.47
C THR A 109 16.56 -68.48 -41.15
N TYR A 110 17.68 -69.19 -40.97
CA TYR A 110 18.49 -69.06 -39.76
C TYR A 110 19.04 -67.63 -39.57
N ALA A 111 19.51 -66.99 -40.65
CA ALA A 111 20.04 -65.63 -40.58
C ALA A 111 18.95 -64.59 -40.25
N ASP A 112 17.74 -64.78 -40.78
CA ASP A 112 16.60 -63.91 -40.52
C ASP A 112 16.09 -64.08 -39.09
N GLU A 113 15.95 -65.32 -38.61
CA GLU A 113 15.59 -65.61 -37.21
C GLU A 113 16.59 -65.01 -36.22
N LEU A 114 17.90 -65.13 -36.50
CA LEU A 114 18.94 -64.53 -35.67
C LEU A 114 18.85 -63.00 -35.67
N ARG A 115 18.57 -62.39 -36.83
CA ARG A 115 18.40 -60.93 -36.94
C ARG A 115 17.20 -60.45 -36.16
N ASP A 116 16.07 -61.13 -36.29
CA ASP A 116 14.82 -60.77 -35.61
C ASP A 116 14.95 -60.95 -34.09
N ALA A 117 15.62 -62.01 -33.64
CA ALA A 117 15.93 -62.22 -32.23
C ALA A 117 16.85 -61.12 -31.67
N ALA A 118 17.89 -60.74 -32.40
CA ALA A 118 18.80 -59.66 -32.01
C ALA A 118 18.08 -58.30 -31.96
N GLN A 119 17.23 -58.01 -32.94
CA GLN A 119 16.43 -56.78 -33.00
C GLN A 119 15.44 -56.70 -31.84
N SER A 120 14.67 -57.78 -31.61
CA SER A 120 13.72 -57.86 -30.49
C SER A 120 14.39 -57.67 -29.13
N HIS A 121 15.57 -58.28 -28.94
CA HIS A 121 16.35 -58.06 -27.73
C HIS A 121 16.83 -56.60 -27.59
N ALA A 122 17.33 -56.00 -28.67
CA ALA A 122 17.75 -54.59 -28.66
C ALA A 122 16.58 -53.63 -28.33
N ASP A 123 15.40 -53.88 -28.91
CA ASP A 123 14.19 -53.10 -28.65
C ASP A 123 13.74 -53.26 -27.20
N ALA A 124 13.77 -54.48 -26.65
CA ALA A 124 13.43 -54.74 -25.26
C ALA A 124 14.39 -54.02 -24.28
N VAL A 125 15.70 -54.07 -24.53
CA VAL A 125 16.70 -53.36 -23.72
C VAL A 125 16.51 -51.84 -23.80
N THR A 126 16.22 -51.33 -25.00
CA THR A 126 15.98 -49.90 -25.22
C THR A 126 14.72 -49.44 -24.47
N ALA A 127 13.60 -50.15 -24.63
CA ALA A 127 12.34 -49.84 -23.95
C ALA A 127 12.48 -49.88 -22.43
N ALA A 128 13.15 -50.90 -21.88
CA ALA A 128 13.42 -51.00 -20.44
C ALA A 128 14.28 -49.84 -19.93
N SER A 129 15.30 -49.45 -20.70
CA SER A 129 16.20 -48.35 -20.34
C SER A 129 15.49 -47.00 -20.39
N GLU A 130 14.64 -46.77 -21.41
CA GLU A 130 13.81 -45.57 -21.50
C GLU A 130 12.83 -45.46 -20.34
N GLU A 131 12.14 -46.55 -19.99
CA GLU A 131 11.19 -46.56 -18.89
C GLU A 131 11.90 -46.29 -17.55
N TRP A 132 13.06 -46.91 -17.33
CA TRP A 132 13.87 -46.63 -16.15
C TRP A 132 14.28 -45.14 -16.08
N ALA A 133 14.72 -44.56 -17.21
CA ALA A 133 15.07 -43.14 -17.28
C ALA A 133 13.87 -42.23 -16.99
N ARG A 134 12.68 -42.55 -17.54
CA ARG A 134 11.43 -41.84 -17.27
C ARG A 134 11.07 -41.88 -15.79
N GLN A 135 11.09 -43.06 -15.17
CA GLN A 135 10.82 -43.24 -13.75
C GLN A 135 11.81 -42.46 -12.87
N ARG A 136 13.10 -42.51 -13.20
CA ARG A 136 14.14 -41.79 -12.45
C ARG A 136 13.94 -40.27 -12.53
N LEU A 137 13.58 -39.75 -13.71
CA LEU A 137 13.28 -38.33 -13.91
C LEU A 137 12.02 -37.90 -13.14
N LEU A 138 10.97 -38.72 -13.15
CA LEU A 138 9.76 -38.45 -12.37
C LEU A 138 10.06 -38.40 -10.87
N ALA A 139 10.82 -39.38 -10.36
CA ALA A 139 11.25 -39.41 -8.95
C ALA A 139 12.09 -38.17 -8.59
N ALA A 140 13.07 -37.80 -9.42
CA ALA A 140 13.89 -36.61 -9.18
C ALA A 140 13.08 -35.30 -9.20
N ARG A 141 12.06 -35.20 -10.07
CA ARG A 141 11.15 -34.04 -10.10
C ARG A 141 10.25 -33.99 -8.87
N ALA A 142 9.76 -35.13 -8.41
CA ALA A 142 8.96 -35.21 -7.18
C ALA A 142 9.78 -34.78 -5.97
N GLU A 143 10.99 -35.33 -5.80
CA GLU A 143 11.93 -34.98 -4.74
C GLU A 143 12.26 -33.47 -4.74
N ALA A 144 12.63 -32.92 -5.90
CA ALA A 144 12.89 -31.48 -6.03
C ALA A 144 11.66 -30.63 -5.71
N GLY A 145 10.46 -31.09 -6.09
CA GLY A 145 9.19 -30.46 -5.77
C GLY A 145 8.92 -30.42 -4.27
N GLU A 146 9.12 -31.54 -3.58
CA GLU A 146 8.97 -31.67 -2.13
C GLU A 146 9.97 -30.78 -1.38
N THR A 147 11.25 -30.80 -1.76
CA THR A 147 12.28 -29.91 -1.17
C THR A 147 11.89 -28.44 -1.31
N ARG A 148 11.40 -28.03 -2.49
CA ARG A 148 10.96 -26.65 -2.72
C ARG A 148 9.75 -26.27 -1.88
N ILE A 149 8.78 -27.17 -1.72
CA ILE A 149 7.60 -26.93 -0.89
C ILE A 149 8.00 -26.81 0.58
N ALA A 150 8.86 -27.71 1.07
CA ALA A 150 9.37 -27.70 2.44
C ALA A 150 10.10 -26.38 2.74
N ALA A 151 11.07 -25.99 1.91
CA ALA A 151 11.81 -24.74 2.08
C ALA A 151 10.88 -23.49 2.09
N ARG A 152 9.85 -23.48 1.24
CA ARG A 152 8.86 -22.37 1.23
C ARG A 152 8.01 -22.32 2.50
N ARG A 153 7.67 -23.47 3.08
CA ARG A 153 6.91 -23.54 4.33
C ARG A 153 7.76 -23.05 5.49
N GLU A 154 9.00 -23.53 5.59
CA GLU A 154 9.98 -23.10 6.59
C GLU A 154 10.19 -21.58 6.54
N VAL A 155 10.50 -21.01 5.38
CA VAL A 155 10.66 -19.55 5.22
C VAL A 155 9.40 -18.78 5.61
N LYS A 156 8.21 -19.32 5.34
CA LYS A 156 6.94 -18.69 5.73
C LYS A 156 6.72 -18.73 7.24
N GLU A 157 7.04 -19.85 7.87
CA GLU A 157 6.95 -20.07 9.32
C GLU A 157 7.93 -19.15 10.04
N GLU A 158 9.21 -19.17 9.68
CA GLU A 158 10.25 -18.27 10.22
C GLU A 158 9.86 -16.80 10.07
N ARG A 159 9.36 -16.40 8.89
CA ARG A 159 8.87 -15.03 8.67
C ARG A 159 7.68 -14.71 9.57
N GLY A 160 6.81 -15.68 9.83
CA GLY A 160 5.70 -15.55 10.76
C GLY A 160 6.19 -15.34 12.20
N GLU A 161 7.16 -16.13 12.64
CA GLU A 161 7.78 -16.05 13.96
C GLU A 161 8.52 -14.73 14.19
N VAL A 162 9.21 -14.21 13.17
CA VAL A 162 9.93 -12.94 13.27
C VAL A 162 8.98 -11.74 13.18
N LEU A 163 8.07 -11.72 12.20
CA LEU A 163 7.24 -10.54 11.94
C LEU A 163 5.96 -10.50 12.77
N GLY A 164 5.47 -11.63 13.29
CA GLY A 164 4.28 -11.72 14.13
C GLY A 164 4.39 -10.86 15.39
N PRO A 165 5.40 -11.08 16.25
CA PRO A 165 5.64 -10.28 17.43
C PRO A 165 5.85 -8.79 17.10
N LEU A 166 6.56 -8.47 16.02
CA LEU A 166 6.76 -7.09 15.59
C LEU A 166 5.43 -6.39 15.24
N ARG A 167 4.51 -7.08 14.54
CA ARG A 167 3.18 -6.53 14.25
C ARG A 167 2.36 -6.35 15.51
N GLN A 168 2.42 -7.31 16.45
CA GLN A 168 1.72 -7.23 17.72
C GLN A 168 2.19 -6.02 18.54
N VAL A 169 3.51 -5.83 18.67
CA VAL A 169 4.09 -4.66 19.36
C VAL A 169 3.64 -3.37 18.69
N ARG A 170 3.71 -3.27 17.36
CA ARG A 170 3.22 -2.08 16.63
C ARG A 170 1.76 -1.77 16.92
N GLN A 171 0.89 -2.80 16.93
CA GLN A 171 -0.53 -2.63 17.24
C GLN A 171 -0.74 -2.16 18.68
N GLN A 172 -0.01 -2.75 19.63
CA GLN A 172 -0.07 -2.36 21.05
C GLN A 172 0.40 -0.93 21.26
N THR A 173 1.53 -0.53 20.65
CA THR A 173 2.05 0.84 20.72
C THR A 173 1.07 1.84 20.10
N ALA A 174 0.50 1.55 18.93
CA ALA A 174 -0.51 2.40 18.32
C ALA A 174 -1.74 2.59 19.24
N GLY A 175 -2.19 1.51 19.89
CA GLY A 175 -3.27 1.57 20.87
C GLY A 175 -2.92 2.34 22.14
N LEU A 176 -1.66 2.31 22.59
CA LEU A 176 -1.19 3.13 23.71
C LEU A 176 -1.17 4.62 23.34
N VAL A 177 -0.62 4.97 22.18
CA VAL A 177 -0.58 6.35 21.69
C VAL A 177 -1.99 6.91 21.50
N ALA A 178 -2.91 6.13 20.93
CA ALA A 178 -4.31 6.56 20.77
C ALA A 178 -5.00 6.80 22.13
N ARG A 179 -4.76 5.93 23.12
CA ARG A 179 -5.28 6.13 24.49
C ARG A 179 -4.71 7.38 25.13
N GLN A 180 -3.40 7.60 25.04
CA GLN A 180 -2.77 8.83 25.56
C GLN A 180 -3.33 10.08 24.90
N ALA A 181 -3.48 10.10 23.57
CA ALA A 181 -4.07 11.22 22.84
C ALA A 181 -5.51 11.51 23.32
N LYS A 182 -6.31 10.47 23.56
CA LYS A 182 -7.67 10.61 24.10
C LYS A 182 -7.65 11.18 25.52
N GLU A 183 -6.81 10.65 26.42
CA GLU A 183 -6.68 11.16 27.79
C GLU A 183 -6.24 12.63 27.80
N HIS A 184 -5.30 13.02 26.95
CA HIS A 184 -4.87 14.42 26.81
C HIS A 184 -5.99 15.31 26.29
N ALA A 185 -6.74 14.87 25.28
CA ALA A 185 -7.89 15.61 24.76
C ALA A 185 -8.99 15.78 25.83
N GLU A 186 -9.26 14.75 26.62
CA GLU A 186 -10.23 14.81 27.72
C GLU A 186 -9.78 15.80 28.81
N ARG A 187 -8.49 15.76 29.20
CA ARG A 187 -7.92 16.73 30.16
C ARG A 187 -7.98 18.16 29.64
N LEU A 188 -7.68 18.38 28.36
CA LEU A 188 -7.78 19.70 27.72
C LEU A 188 -9.23 20.19 27.72
N ALA A 189 -10.17 19.36 27.27
CA ALA A 189 -11.59 19.72 27.26
C ALA A 189 -12.13 20.01 28.67
N GLN A 190 -11.65 19.29 29.69
CA GLN A 190 -11.99 19.59 31.07
C GLN A 190 -11.42 20.95 31.52
N ALA A 191 -10.14 21.21 31.24
CA ALA A 191 -9.50 22.48 31.58
C ALA A 191 -10.16 23.67 30.86
N GLU A 192 -10.55 23.51 29.59
CA GLU A 192 -11.29 24.50 28.81
C GLU A 192 -12.65 24.80 29.46
N ARG A 193 -13.44 23.78 29.80
CA ARG A 193 -14.73 23.97 30.50
C ARG A 193 -14.57 24.65 31.85
N GLU A 194 -13.52 24.33 32.60
CA GLU A 194 -13.23 25.00 33.86
C GLU A 194 -12.84 26.48 33.65
N ALA A 195 -12.05 26.78 32.62
CA ALA A 195 -11.70 28.14 32.24
C ALA A 195 -12.93 28.95 31.79
N GLU A 196 -13.79 28.38 30.94
CA GLU A 196 -15.05 28.99 30.51
C GLU A 196 -15.97 29.30 31.70
N ARG A 197 -16.10 28.37 32.66
CA ARG A 197 -16.87 28.61 33.89
C ARG A 197 -16.30 29.74 34.73
N ARG A 198 -14.96 29.83 34.85
CA ARG A 198 -14.30 30.92 35.57
C ARG A 198 -14.49 32.26 34.87
N LEU A 199 -14.36 32.31 33.55
CA LEU A 199 -14.61 33.50 32.74
C LEU A 199 -16.06 33.97 32.90
N ALA A 200 -17.04 33.08 32.74
CA ALA A 200 -18.45 33.42 32.92
C ALA A 200 -18.77 33.91 34.35
N ALA A 201 -18.12 33.33 35.37
CA ALA A 201 -18.27 33.80 36.75
C ALA A 201 -17.65 35.20 36.95
N LEU A 202 -16.49 35.47 36.34
CA LEU A 202 -15.85 36.79 36.38
C LEU A 202 -16.70 37.83 35.65
N GLU A 203 -17.16 37.55 34.42
CA GLU A 203 -18.04 38.41 33.65
C GLU A 203 -19.32 38.73 34.42
N LYS A 204 -19.96 37.73 35.04
CA LYS A 204 -21.11 37.95 35.92
C LYS A 204 -20.77 38.87 37.11
N SER A 205 -19.63 38.64 37.76
CA SER A 205 -19.21 39.51 38.88
C SER A 205 -18.89 40.94 38.43
N GLU A 206 -18.42 41.12 37.20
CA GLU A 206 -18.14 42.42 36.61
C GLU A 206 -19.44 43.14 36.25
N THR A 207 -20.40 42.47 35.60
CA THR A 207 -21.70 43.07 35.31
C THR A 207 -22.46 43.45 36.57
N GLU A 208 -22.42 42.62 37.62
CA GLU A 208 -23.00 42.95 38.92
C GLU A 208 -22.30 44.17 39.57
N ARG A 209 -20.98 44.26 39.50
CA ARG A 209 -20.22 45.42 40.01
C ARG A 209 -20.49 46.69 39.21
N MET A 210 -20.56 46.61 37.88
CA MET A 210 -20.92 47.73 37.02
C MET A 210 -22.34 48.21 37.31
N ALA A 211 -23.32 47.30 37.40
CA ALA A 211 -24.70 47.67 37.71
C ALA A 211 -24.83 48.36 39.08
N ARG A 212 -24.07 47.89 40.10
CA ARG A 212 -24.00 48.58 41.41
C ARG A 212 -23.37 49.96 41.31
N ALA A 213 -22.29 50.10 40.54
CA ALA A 213 -21.62 51.39 40.34
C ALA A 213 -22.54 52.38 39.59
N GLU A 214 -23.20 51.94 38.52
CA GLU A 214 -24.18 52.73 37.76
C GLU A 214 -25.37 53.15 38.64
N ALA A 215 -25.91 52.23 39.46
CA ALA A 215 -26.97 52.55 40.41
C ALA A 215 -26.51 53.62 41.42
N SER A 216 -25.31 53.47 42.01
CA SER A 216 -24.76 54.46 42.94
C SER A 216 -24.49 55.82 42.28
N LEU A 217 -24.10 55.83 41.00
CA LEU A 217 -23.92 57.06 40.23
C LEU A 217 -25.26 57.74 39.98
N ALA A 218 -26.28 56.98 39.57
CA ALA A 218 -27.63 57.50 39.36
C ALA A 218 -28.25 58.07 40.64
N GLU A 219 -28.05 57.38 41.78
CA GLU A 219 -28.44 57.89 43.11
C GLU A 219 -27.72 59.22 43.42
N ALA A 220 -26.40 59.29 43.24
CA ALA A 220 -25.64 60.51 43.47
C ALA A 220 -26.03 61.66 42.51
N GLU A 221 -26.34 61.37 41.25
CA GLU A 221 -26.85 62.34 40.28
C GLU A 221 -28.23 62.88 40.67
N GLN A 222 -29.12 62.01 41.16
CA GLN A 222 -30.43 62.39 41.67
C GLN A 222 -30.31 63.28 42.92
N GLU A 223 -29.48 62.89 43.90
CA GLU A 223 -29.20 63.70 45.08
C GLU A 223 -28.64 65.09 44.70
N LEU A 224 -27.74 65.14 43.72
CA LEU A 224 -27.21 66.40 43.19
C LEU A 224 -28.29 67.24 42.50
N ALA A 225 -29.17 66.63 41.71
CA ALA A 225 -30.29 67.31 41.07
C ALA A 225 -31.28 67.87 42.09
N ASP A 226 -31.63 67.08 43.12
CA ASP A 226 -32.51 67.49 44.20
C ASP A 226 -31.90 68.62 45.04
N ALA A 227 -30.59 68.55 45.33
CA ALA A 227 -29.85 69.61 46.00
C ALA A 227 -29.81 70.90 45.18
N ARG A 228 -29.59 70.81 43.86
CA ARG A 228 -29.63 71.97 42.94
C ARG A 228 -31.02 72.59 42.87
N ALA A 229 -32.07 71.77 42.77
CA ALA A 229 -33.45 72.26 42.76
C ALA A 229 -33.84 72.90 44.10
N SER A 230 -33.39 72.34 45.23
CA SER A 230 -33.58 72.94 46.55
C SER A 230 -32.85 74.27 46.69
N ALA A 231 -31.59 74.35 46.23
CA ALA A 231 -30.83 75.59 46.21
C ALA A 231 -31.50 76.65 45.32
N GLN A 232 -32.03 76.28 44.16
CA GLN A 232 -32.80 77.17 43.29
C GLN A 232 -34.07 77.67 43.99
N ARG A 233 -34.87 76.79 44.60
CA ARG A 233 -36.06 77.18 45.37
C ARG A 233 -35.72 78.14 46.51
N LEU A 234 -34.70 77.83 47.30
CA LEU A 234 -34.23 78.72 48.38
C LEU A 234 -33.79 80.08 47.84
N GLN A 235 -33.13 80.11 46.68
CA GLN A 235 -32.73 81.34 46.02
C GLN A 235 -33.92 82.14 45.49
N GLU A 236 -34.91 81.48 44.89
CA GLU A 236 -36.18 82.10 44.45
C GLU A 236 -36.99 82.64 45.63
N GLU A 237 -37.12 81.88 46.72
CA GLU A 237 -37.77 82.30 47.97
C GLU A 237 -37.05 83.48 48.62
N ALA A 238 -35.71 83.45 48.65
CA ALA A 238 -34.91 84.57 49.15
C ALA A 238 -35.10 85.82 48.28
N ALA A 239 -35.16 85.68 46.95
CA ALA A 239 -35.43 86.77 46.02
C ALA A 239 -36.85 87.33 46.19
N ALA A 240 -37.86 86.47 46.37
CA ALA A 240 -39.24 86.86 46.65
C ALA A 240 -39.36 87.63 47.97
N ARG A 241 -38.74 87.13 49.06
CA ARG A 241 -38.68 87.84 50.35
C ARG A 241 -37.94 89.17 50.25
N ALA A 242 -36.86 89.23 49.49
CA ALA A 242 -36.15 90.49 49.25
C ALA A 242 -37.04 91.50 48.52
N ALA A 243 -37.80 91.06 47.52
CA ALA A 243 -38.77 91.90 46.81
C ALA A 243 -39.90 92.38 47.74
N GLU A 244 -40.47 91.50 48.57
CA GLU A 244 -41.48 91.87 49.58
C GLU A 244 -40.95 92.89 50.59
N LEU A 245 -39.75 92.68 51.12
CA LEU A 245 -39.11 93.62 52.05
C LEU A 245 -38.86 94.99 51.41
N LEU A 246 -38.43 95.02 50.15
CA LEU A 246 -38.28 96.27 49.40
C LEU A 246 -39.61 96.98 49.20
N GLU A 247 -40.70 96.24 48.96
CA GLU A 247 -42.03 96.82 48.79
C GLU A 247 -42.60 97.33 50.13
N GLN A 248 -42.42 96.58 51.22
CA GLN A 248 -42.75 97.05 52.57
C GLN A 248 -41.94 98.29 52.96
N ALA A 249 -40.65 98.35 52.60
CA ALA A 249 -39.81 99.52 52.80
C ALA A 249 -40.35 100.72 52.02
N ARG A 250 -40.74 100.56 50.75
CA ARG A 250 -41.39 101.62 49.95
C ARG A 250 -42.67 102.13 50.61
N GLN A 251 -43.58 101.23 51.00
CA GLN A 251 -44.82 101.60 51.70
C GLN A 251 -44.56 102.32 53.03
N ARG A 252 -43.53 101.90 53.78
CA ARG A 252 -43.08 102.59 55.01
C ARG A 252 -42.57 103.99 54.70
N THR A 253 -41.80 104.14 53.63
CA THR A 253 -41.24 105.43 53.19
C THR A 253 -42.35 106.38 52.76
N GLU A 254 -43.35 105.90 52.01
CA GLU A 254 -44.53 106.68 51.63
C GLU A 254 -45.38 107.09 52.84
N ARG A 255 -45.53 106.20 53.83
CA ARG A 255 -46.26 106.51 55.07
C ARG A 255 -45.54 107.58 55.88
N VAL A 256 -44.23 107.47 56.05
CA VAL A 256 -43.40 108.48 56.72
C VAL A 256 -43.49 109.81 55.97
N ALA A 257 -43.43 109.81 54.63
CA ALA A 257 -43.59 111.01 53.82
C ALA A 257 -44.94 111.72 54.08
N ARG A 258 -46.05 110.96 54.12
CA ARG A 258 -47.38 111.49 54.45
C ARG A 258 -47.50 111.99 55.90
N GLU A 259 -46.84 111.32 56.85
CA GLU A 259 -46.77 111.78 58.25
C GLU A 259 -45.96 113.07 58.38
N THR A 260 -44.83 113.19 57.69
CA THR A 260 -44.05 114.44 57.66
C THR A 260 -44.81 115.58 57.01
N GLU A 261 -45.59 115.33 55.94
CA GLU A 261 -46.47 116.36 55.37
C GLU A 261 -47.57 116.79 56.34
N ARG A 262 -48.10 115.87 57.17
CA ARG A 262 -49.12 116.20 58.18
C ARG A 262 -48.55 117.07 59.30
N VAL A 263 -47.37 116.71 59.82
CA VAL A 263 -46.69 117.47 60.88
C VAL A 263 -46.27 118.86 60.39
N LEU A 264 -45.83 118.99 59.13
CA LEU A 264 -45.54 120.31 58.54
C LEU A 264 -46.80 121.18 58.40
N ARG A 265 -47.96 120.58 58.14
CA ARG A 265 -49.25 121.28 58.05
C ARG A 265 -49.74 121.73 59.44
N GLU A 266 -49.66 120.86 60.45
CA GLU A 266 -49.98 121.16 61.86
C GLU A 266 -49.06 122.26 62.45
N HIS A 267 -47.77 122.28 62.09
CA HIS A 267 -46.87 123.37 62.51
C HIS A 267 -47.14 124.70 61.80
N GLY A 268 -47.65 124.69 60.58
CA GLY A 268 -48.08 125.92 59.89
C GLY A 268 -49.25 126.61 60.61
N GLU A 269 -50.23 125.83 61.04
CA GLU A 269 -51.44 126.31 61.72
C GLU A 269 -51.12 126.94 63.10
N MET A 270 -50.18 126.37 63.85
CA MET A 270 -49.72 126.94 65.14
C MET A 270 -48.98 128.29 65.00
N TRP A 271 -48.27 128.52 63.89
CA TRP A 271 -47.55 129.78 63.68
C TRP A 271 -48.47 130.94 63.28
N ASP A 272 -49.60 130.63 62.62
CA ASP A 272 -50.62 131.62 62.28
C ASP A 272 -51.42 132.07 63.52
N GLU A 273 -51.64 131.17 64.49
CA GLU A 273 -52.34 131.47 65.75
C GLU A 273 -51.51 132.37 66.70
N VAL A 274 -50.18 132.18 66.72
CA VAL A 274 -49.24 133.02 67.49
C VAL A 274 -49.10 134.43 66.90
N ARG A 275 -49.19 134.59 65.57
CA ARG A 275 -49.22 135.90 64.91
C ARG A 275 -50.47 136.70 65.26
N LEU A 276 -51.62 136.04 65.35
CA LEU A 276 -52.91 136.67 65.65
C LEU A 276 -52.94 137.25 67.08
N GLN A 277 -52.27 136.61 68.05
CA GLN A 277 -52.16 137.11 69.42
C GLN A 277 -51.20 138.30 69.58
N MET A 278 -50.15 138.38 68.75
CA MET A 278 -49.21 139.52 68.73
C MET A 278 -49.85 140.81 68.15
N ASP A 279 -50.79 140.70 67.22
CA ASP A 279 -51.50 141.86 66.67
C ASP A 279 -52.57 142.43 67.62
N GLN A 280 -53.15 141.61 68.51
CA GLN A 280 -54.13 142.04 69.51
C GLN A 280 -53.49 142.82 70.68
N MET A 281 -52.26 142.47 71.08
CA MET A 281 -51.51 143.24 72.09
C MET A 281 -50.97 144.58 71.55
N ARG A 282 -50.70 144.67 70.24
CA ARG A 282 -50.23 145.90 69.59
C ARG A 282 -51.33 146.96 69.42
N ASN A 283 -52.58 146.53 69.22
CA ASN A 283 -53.73 147.42 69.09
C ASN A 283 -54.25 147.98 70.42
N SER A 284 -54.05 147.29 71.55
CA SER A 284 -54.51 147.70 72.88
C SER A 284 -53.58 148.70 73.58
N LEU A 285 -52.28 148.74 73.24
CA LEU A 285 -51.35 149.79 73.69
C LEU A 285 -51.44 151.09 72.86
N SER A 286 -51.95 151.03 71.62
CA SER A 286 -52.06 152.21 70.74
C SER A 286 -53.27 153.12 71.00
N THR A 287 -54.20 152.72 71.87
CA THR A 287 -55.49 153.40 72.08
C THR A 287 -55.67 154.16 73.40
N LEU A 288 -54.76 154.06 74.39
CA LEU A 288 -54.86 154.85 75.62
C LEU A 288 -53.68 155.82 75.90
N GLU A 289 -52.60 155.80 75.10
CA GLU A 289 -51.60 156.89 75.08
C GLU A 289 -52.03 158.08 74.18
N ARG A 290 -53.22 158.05 73.55
CA ARG A 290 -53.74 159.11 72.65
C ARG A 290 -54.76 160.08 73.30
N GLN A 291 -54.98 160.06 74.62
CA GLN A 291 -55.82 161.05 75.32
C GLN A 291 -55.14 161.68 76.55
N ALA A 292 -53.87 162.09 76.39
CA ALA A 292 -53.16 162.99 77.31
C ALA A 292 -52.51 164.19 76.59
N ALA A 293 -53.00 164.57 75.40
CA ALA A 293 -52.53 165.75 74.67
C ALA A 293 -53.64 166.33 73.75
N MET A 294 -54.63 167.00 74.36
CA MET A 294 -55.41 168.20 73.95
C MET A 294 -56.27 168.53 75.19
N GLU A 295 -56.12 169.71 75.82
CA GLU A 295 -56.93 170.90 75.52
C GLU A 295 -58.39 170.59 75.20
#